data_AF-W7DTY9-F1
#
_entry.id   AF-W7DTY9-F1
#
_cell.length_a   1.000
_cell.length_b   1.000
_cell.length_c   1.000
_cell.angle_alpha   90.00
_cell.angle_beta   90.00
_cell.angle_gamma   90.00
#
_symmetry.space_group_name_H-M   'P 1'
#
loop_
_entity.id
_entity.type
_entity.pdbx_description
1 polymer ?
#
loop_
_entity_poly.entity_id
_entity_poly.type
_entity_poly.pdbx_seq_one_letter_code
_entity_poly.pdbx_strand_id
1 'polypeptide(L)'
;MNFPLSPFSIVKKRSQLFLTAACSAFIMLSSSVAMAQVNVNQSALNNLGDGHKKKSKEASKTHKKEKQTAKKKQKKEDTHKKVTATQNTKPQESTNKPPAVLPTIPPAPPPVPVFKDANIVVPLHPPAPPPMPQIIKEAKGEVHATNKHTLIIFDENSINLNESMLKAVMDFANTLKQHPNATIFLNAYSHGNADDLSTPRRTALNRGLAIRAVLINQGIPSTRIYLLAKGIPETQVQDLSPDHVEMIRSDLADKPKATPNK
;
A
#
# COMPACT_ATOMS: atom_id res chain seq x y z
N MET A 1 -36.97 31.09 70.40
CA MET A 1 -36.99 31.03 68.92
C MET A 1 -36.02 29.92 68.53
N ASN A 2 -36.36 28.62 68.49
CA ASN A 2 -37.53 27.90 67.97
C ASN A 2 -37.73 28.02 66.45
N PHE A 3 -37.06 27.12 65.71
CA PHE A 3 -37.51 26.25 64.57
C PHE A 3 -38.35 26.83 63.41
N PRO A 4 -38.35 26.23 62.18
CA PRO A 4 -38.03 24.81 61.90
C PRO A 4 -37.13 24.48 60.67
N LEU A 5 -36.77 23.20 60.60
CA LEU A 5 -36.28 22.48 59.41
C LEU A 5 -37.42 22.31 58.37
N SER A 6 -37.08 21.89 57.13
CA SER A 6 -37.59 20.67 56.46
C SER A 6 -37.29 20.70 54.92
N PRO A 7 -37.63 19.72 54.06
CA PRO A 7 -36.61 19.04 53.25
C PRO A 7 -36.91 18.99 51.73
N PHE A 8 -35.96 18.48 50.93
CA PHE A 8 -36.26 17.94 49.60
C PHE A 8 -35.71 16.53 49.42
N SER A 9 -36.63 15.57 49.35
CA SER A 9 -36.37 14.16 49.05
C SER A 9 -36.25 13.95 47.54
N ILE A 10 -35.19 13.30 47.05
CA ILE A 10 -35.21 12.63 45.74
C ILE A 10 -34.69 11.20 45.86
N VAL A 11 -35.55 10.28 45.44
CA VAL A 11 -35.35 8.82 45.40
C VAL A 11 -34.51 8.44 44.18
N LYS A 12 -33.55 7.50 44.31
CA LYS A 12 -33.22 6.62 43.18
C LYS A 12 -32.83 5.20 43.55
N LYS A 13 -33.47 4.28 42.82
CA LYS A 13 -33.58 2.82 42.96
C LYS A 13 -32.27 2.04 43.14
N ARG A 14 -32.37 0.98 43.96
CA ARG A 14 -31.58 -0.26 43.87
C ARG A 14 -31.84 -0.99 42.54
N SER A 15 -30.83 -1.66 41.98
CA SER A 15 -30.89 -2.88 41.12
C SER A 15 -29.55 -3.05 40.40
N GLN A 16 -28.93 -4.22 40.25
CA GLN A 16 -29.01 -5.53 40.92
C GLN A 16 -27.63 -6.18 40.68
N LEU A 17 -27.09 -6.97 41.62
CA LEU A 17 -25.96 -7.86 41.29
C LEU A 17 -26.51 -9.06 40.51
N PHE A 18 -25.86 -9.44 39.41
CA PHE A 18 -25.97 -10.80 38.87
C PHE A 18 -24.63 -11.50 38.93
N LEU A 19 -24.62 -12.58 39.71
CA LEU A 19 -23.47 -13.40 40.05
C LEU A 19 -23.32 -14.57 39.07
N THR A 20 -22.08 -14.95 38.81
CA THR A 20 -21.68 -16.02 37.87
C THR A 20 -21.93 -17.44 38.40
N ALA A 21 -22.50 -18.31 37.56
CA ALA A 21 -22.30 -19.77 37.55
C ALA A 21 -22.75 -20.29 36.17
N ALA A 22 -21.84 -20.75 35.29
CA ALA A 22 -21.22 -22.08 35.27
C ALA A 22 -22.12 -23.19 34.69
N CYS A 23 -21.82 -23.63 33.46
CA CYS A 23 -21.94 -25.03 33.06
C CYS A 23 -21.10 -25.32 31.80
N SER A 24 -20.52 -26.51 31.74
CA SER A 24 -19.45 -26.88 30.81
C SER A 24 -19.87 -28.04 29.91
N ALA A 25 -19.61 -27.96 28.60
CA ALA A 25 -19.62 -29.12 27.70
C ALA A 25 -18.60 -28.87 26.55
N PHE A 26 -17.46 -29.57 26.48
CA PHE A 26 -17.21 -30.95 26.01
C PHE A 26 -16.94 -31.07 24.49
N ILE A 27 -15.65 -31.06 24.16
CA ILE A 27 -14.96 -31.92 23.16
C ILE A 27 -15.44 -31.93 21.69
N MET A 28 -14.55 -31.51 20.76
CA MET A 28 -13.87 -32.43 19.82
C MET A 28 -12.68 -31.79 19.11
N LEU A 29 -11.59 -32.56 18.95
CA LEU A 29 -10.42 -32.22 18.14
C LEU A 29 -10.69 -32.50 16.66
N SER A 30 -10.23 -31.62 15.77
CA SER A 30 -10.03 -31.93 14.35
C SER A 30 -8.72 -31.35 13.83
N SER A 31 -7.73 -32.23 13.65
CA SER A 31 -6.42 -31.89 13.10
C SER A 31 -6.44 -31.94 11.58
N SER A 32 -6.76 -30.82 10.93
CA SER A 32 -6.68 -30.71 9.46
C SER A 32 -5.24 -30.48 9.01
N VAL A 33 -4.55 -31.54 8.59
CA VAL A 33 -3.27 -31.44 7.89
C VAL A 33 -3.51 -30.95 6.46
N ALA A 34 -3.25 -29.66 6.21
CA ALA A 34 -3.37 -29.07 4.89
C ALA A 34 -2.21 -29.53 3.98
N MET A 35 -2.47 -30.59 3.20
CA MET A 35 -1.57 -31.02 2.12
C MET A 35 -1.63 -30.01 0.97
N ALA A 36 -0.54 -29.27 0.75
CA ALA A 36 -0.43 -28.31 -0.35
C ALA A 36 -0.41 -29.06 -1.70
N GLN A 37 -1.57 -29.15 -2.36
CA GLN A 37 -1.69 -29.73 -3.69
C GLN A 37 -1.30 -28.70 -4.76
N VAL A 38 -0.11 -28.87 -5.34
CA VAL A 38 0.31 -28.12 -6.53
C VAL A 38 -0.47 -28.66 -7.74
N ASN A 39 -1.63 -28.08 -8.01
CA ASN A 39 -2.42 -28.40 -9.20
C ASN A 39 -1.76 -27.79 -10.45
N VAL A 40 -0.79 -28.50 -11.03
CA VAL A 40 -0.20 -28.14 -12.32
C VAL A 40 -1.26 -28.39 -13.40
N ASN A 41 -1.79 -27.31 -13.98
CA ASN A 41 -2.81 -27.40 -15.03
C ASN A 41 -2.17 -27.93 -16.34
N GLN A 42 -2.06 -29.25 -16.48
CA GLN A 42 -1.39 -29.91 -17.62
C GLN A 42 -2.03 -29.52 -18.97
N SER A 43 -3.32 -29.17 -18.97
CA SER A 43 -4.04 -28.64 -20.13
C SER A 43 -3.48 -27.31 -20.65
N ALA A 44 -2.82 -26.52 -19.81
CA ALA A 44 -2.09 -25.32 -20.23
C ALA A 44 -0.72 -25.65 -20.85
N LEU A 45 -0.07 -26.73 -20.39
CA LEU A 45 1.23 -27.18 -20.93
C LEU A 45 1.08 -27.78 -22.33
N ASN A 46 0.01 -28.57 -22.56
CA ASN A 46 -0.26 -29.21 -23.85
C ASN A 46 -0.75 -28.27 -24.96
N ASN A 47 -1.09 -27.01 -24.64
CA ASN A 47 -1.49 -26.00 -25.64
C ASN A 47 -0.32 -25.15 -26.17
N LEU A 48 0.92 -25.46 -25.76
CA LEU A 48 2.15 -24.85 -26.29
C LEU A 48 2.84 -25.79 -27.32
N GLY A 49 2.09 -26.30 -28.30
CA GLY A 49 2.60 -27.18 -29.34
C GLY A 49 1.76 -27.14 -30.62
N ASP A 50 2.41 -26.74 -31.72
CA ASP A 50 2.08 -26.90 -33.14
C ASP A 50 0.63 -26.68 -33.63
N GLY A 51 0.47 -25.70 -34.52
CA GLY A 51 -0.84 -25.31 -35.05
C GLY A 51 -1.28 -26.10 -36.29
N HIS A 52 -2.58 -26.40 -36.39
CA HIS A 52 -3.31 -26.40 -37.67
C HIS A 52 -4.85 -26.29 -37.52
N LYS A 53 -5.43 -25.35 -38.27
CA LYS A 53 -6.81 -25.29 -38.85
C LYS A 53 -7.92 -26.23 -38.31
N LYS A 54 -8.97 -25.65 -37.70
CA LYS A 54 -10.44 -25.68 -38.03
C LYS A 54 -11.25 -25.32 -36.75
N LYS A 55 -12.25 -24.43 -36.67
CA LYS A 55 -13.46 -24.06 -37.46
C LYS A 55 -14.75 -24.84 -37.11
N SER A 56 -15.50 -24.32 -36.13
CA SER A 56 -16.97 -24.40 -35.94
C SER A 56 -17.34 -23.24 -34.99
N LYS A 57 -18.22 -22.28 -35.33
CA LYS A 57 -19.67 -22.37 -35.54
C LYS A 57 -20.41 -22.94 -34.31
N GLU A 58 -21.54 -22.40 -33.86
CA GLU A 58 -22.20 -21.11 -34.14
C GLU A 58 -22.37 -20.41 -32.75
N ALA A 59 -23.15 -19.37 -32.46
CA ALA A 59 -24.26 -18.72 -33.15
C ALA A 59 -24.09 -17.18 -33.19
N SER A 60 -25.12 -16.42 -32.82
CA SER A 60 -25.24 -14.99 -33.11
C SER A 60 -26.15 -14.24 -32.13
N LYS A 61 -25.84 -12.97 -31.84
CA LYS A 61 -26.77 -11.83 -32.00
C LYS A 61 -26.00 -10.50 -32.01
N THR A 62 -26.63 -9.47 -32.58
CA THR A 62 -25.96 -8.35 -33.26
C THR A 62 -26.46 -7.01 -32.72
N HIS A 63 -25.59 -5.99 -32.58
CA HIS A 63 -25.79 -4.56 -32.90
C HIS A 63 -24.46 -3.81 -32.64
N LYS A 64 -23.62 -3.55 -33.66
CA LYS A 64 -23.61 -2.36 -34.56
C LYS A 64 -23.20 -1.07 -33.81
N LYS A 65 -21.90 -0.71 -33.82
CA LYS A 65 -21.25 0.39 -34.61
C LYS A 65 -21.75 1.80 -34.22
N GLU A 66 -20.96 2.88 -34.13
CA GLU A 66 -19.57 3.24 -34.53
C GLU A 66 -19.18 4.46 -33.62
N LYS A 67 -17.96 5.01 -33.44
CA LYS A 67 -16.82 5.18 -34.35
C LYS A 67 -15.59 5.66 -33.55
N GLN A 68 -14.45 4.97 -33.67
CA GLN A 68 -13.12 5.55 -33.40
C GLN A 68 -12.42 5.75 -34.75
N THR A 69 -11.60 6.79 -34.88
CA THR A 69 -10.64 6.92 -36.00
C THR A 69 -9.29 7.42 -35.52
N ALA A 70 -8.39 6.48 -35.22
CA ALA A 70 -6.95 6.73 -35.22
C ALA A 70 -6.37 6.29 -36.57
N LYS A 71 -5.51 7.11 -37.19
CA LYS A 71 -4.93 6.83 -38.51
C LYS A 71 -3.44 6.52 -38.39
N LYS A 72 -3.08 5.25 -38.57
CA LYS A 72 -1.70 4.75 -38.64
C LYS A 72 -1.13 4.94 -40.06
N LYS A 73 0.18 5.18 -40.19
CA LYS A 73 0.91 4.96 -41.45
C LYS A 73 2.30 4.40 -41.15
N GLN A 74 2.71 3.38 -41.91
CA GLN A 74 4.00 2.67 -41.79
C GLN A 74 4.87 2.91 -43.03
N LYS A 75 6.20 2.85 -42.84
CA LYS A 75 7.23 2.34 -43.77
C LYS A 75 8.51 2.18 -42.92
N LYS A 76 9.23 1.06 -42.74
CA LYS A 76 9.55 -0.18 -43.50
C LYS A 76 10.67 -0.03 -44.53
N GLU A 77 11.85 -0.57 -44.19
CA GLU A 77 12.87 -1.30 -45.00
C GLU A 77 14.13 -1.44 -44.08
N ASP A 78 14.52 -2.62 -43.58
CA ASP A 78 15.05 -3.85 -44.20
C ASP A 78 16.54 -3.74 -44.64
N THR A 79 17.44 -4.56 -44.07
CA THR A 79 18.48 -5.40 -44.76
C THR A 79 19.29 -6.27 -43.76
N HIS A 80 19.60 -7.52 -44.13
CA HIS A 80 20.42 -8.52 -43.40
C HIS A 80 21.95 -8.20 -43.47
N LYS A 81 22.97 -8.98 -43.05
CA LYS A 81 23.12 -10.45 -42.87
C LYS A 81 24.45 -10.86 -42.17
N LYS A 82 24.35 -11.81 -41.22
CA LYS A 82 25.22 -12.99 -40.92
C LYS A 82 26.77 -12.95 -40.98
N VAL A 83 27.37 -13.43 -39.88
CA VAL A 83 28.78 -13.84 -39.60
C VAL A 83 29.19 -15.15 -40.30
N THR A 84 30.48 -15.38 -40.63
CA THR A 84 31.19 -16.71 -40.55
C THR A 84 32.73 -16.56 -40.62
N ALA A 85 33.46 -17.44 -39.90
CA ALA A 85 34.91 -17.58 -39.69
C ALA A 85 35.80 -17.76 -40.98
N THR A 86 37.14 -17.70 -40.94
CA THR A 86 38.05 -18.80 -40.50
C THR A 86 39.55 -18.38 -40.47
N GLN A 87 40.36 -19.22 -39.83
CA GLN A 87 41.79 -19.18 -39.44
C GLN A 87 42.87 -18.86 -40.51
N ASN A 88 44.05 -18.48 -39.97
CA ASN A 88 45.39 -19.07 -40.17
C ASN A 88 46.54 -18.35 -40.94
N THR A 89 47.72 -18.45 -40.30
CA THR A 89 49.11 -18.50 -40.82
C THR A 89 49.77 -17.30 -41.56
N LYS A 90 50.64 -16.61 -40.81
CA LYS A 90 51.98 -16.04 -41.13
C LYS A 90 52.43 -15.99 -42.61
N PRO A 91 52.86 -14.80 -43.08
CA PRO A 91 54.22 -14.69 -43.65
C PRO A 91 55.20 -13.86 -42.79
N GLN A 92 56.48 -13.96 -43.14
CA GLN A 92 57.63 -13.42 -42.41
C GLN A 92 58.17 -12.15 -43.10
N GLU A 93 58.30 -11.07 -42.32
CA GLU A 93 59.42 -10.11 -42.33
C GLU A 93 60.03 -9.60 -43.67
N SER A 94 59.76 -8.32 -43.99
CA SER A 94 60.80 -7.43 -44.57
C SER A 94 60.48 -5.93 -44.36
N THR A 95 61.26 -5.32 -43.45
CA THR A 95 61.85 -3.97 -43.50
C THR A 95 61.09 -2.73 -44.02
N ASN A 96 61.23 -1.65 -43.24
CA ASN A 96 61.03 -0.22 -43.57
C ASN A 96 59.60 0.36 -43.63
N LYS A 97 59.15 0.88 -42.47
CA LYS A 97 58.24 2.03 -42.39
C LYS A 97 58.64 2.93 -41.20
N PRO A 98 58.53 4.27 -41.29
CA PRO A 98 58.94 5.18 -40.22
C PRO A 98 58.20 4.92 -38.89
N PRO A 99 58.78 5.28 -37.73
CA PRO A 99 58.13 5.08 -36.44
C PRO A 99 56.76 5.76 -36.41
N ALA A 100 55.72 4.96 -36.13
CA ALA A 100 54.37 5.47 -35.97
C ALA A 100 54.33 6.38 -34.75
N VAL A 101 54.10 7.68 -34.97
CA VAL A 101 53.80 8.61 -33.89
C VAL A 101 52.47 8.18 -33.29
N LEU A 102 52.53 7.53 -32.12
CA LEU A 102 51.33 7.22 -31.35
C LEU A 102 50.59 8.53 -31.03
N PRO A 103 49.24 8.57 -31.12
CA PRO A 103 48.50 9.77 -30.77
C PRO A 103 48.75 10.09 -29.29
N THR A 104 49.45 11.18 -29.03
CA THR A 104 49.74 11.66 -27.68
C THR A 104 48.44 12.01 -26.97
N ILE A 105 48.03 11.17 -26.03
CA ILE A 105 46.95 11.48 -25.10
C ILE A 105 47.42 12.68 -24.26
N PRO A 106 46.62 13.76 -24.12
CA PRO A 106 47.02 14.90 -23.29
C PRO A 106 47.29 14.42 -21.85
N PRO A 107 48.39 14.86 -21.21
CA PRO A 107 48.91 14.24 -19.98
C PRO A 107 48.09 14.53 -18.71
N ALA A 108 46.99 15.27 -18.82
CA ALA A 108 46.11 15.59 -17.71
C ALA A 108 44.64 15.47 -18.13
N PRO A 109 43.75 14.95 -17.26
CA PRO A 109 42.31 15.04 -17.48
C PRO A 109 41.87 16.51 -17.48
N PRO A 110 40.80 16.88 -18.20
CA PRO A 110 40.27 18.24 -18.18
C PRO A 110 39.89 18.65 -16.74
N PRO A 111 40.04 19.94 -16.37
CA PRO A 111 39.62 20.42 -15.06
C PRO A 111 38.16 20.08 -14.77
N VAL A 112 37.88 19.56 -13.57
CA VAL A 112 36.49 19.28 -13.15
C VAL A 112 35.68 20.58 -13.18
N PRO A 113 34.52 20.62 -13.87
CA PRO A 113 33.65 21.78 -13.87
C PRO A 113 33.19 22.10 -12.45
N VAL A 114 33.61 23.26 -11.93
CA VAL A 114 33.15 23.75 -10.63
C VAL A 114 31.76 24.36 -10.83
N PHE A 115 30.73 23.60 -10.47
CA PHE A 115 29.38 24.13 -10.33
C PHE A 115 29.40 25.17 -9.20
N LYS A 116 29.04 26.40 -9.52
CA LYS A 116 28.80 27.43 -8.51
C LYS A 116 27.46 27.12 -7.86
N ASP A 117 27.46 26.90 -6.55
CA ASP A 117 26.22 26.73 -5.79
C ASP A 117 25.34 27.97 -6.01
N ALA A 118 24.13 27.73 -6.52
CA ALA A 118 23.17 28.80 -6.74
C ALA A 118 22.69 29.28 -5.37
N ASN A 119 23.25 30.40 -4.89
CA ASN A 119 22.86 31.04 -3.63
C ASN A 119 21.48 31.71 -3.75
N ILE A 120 20.46 30.90 -3.99
CA ILE A 120 19.05 31.30 -3.99
C ILE A 120 18.61 31.24 -2.54
N VAL A 121 18.51 32.41 -1.91
CA VAL A 121 17.88 32.55 -0.59
C VAL A 121 16.37 32.35 -0.77
N VAL A 122 15.95 31.08 -0.84
CA VAL A 122 14.54 30.70 -0.82
C VAL A 122 13.98 31.06 0.55
N PRO A 123 12.98 31.94 0.67
CA PRO A 123 12.35 32.23 1.95
C PRO A 123 11.73 30.95 2.50
N LEU A 124 12.27 30.44 3.60
CA LEU A 124 11.79 29.24 4.28
C LEU A 124 10.46 29.51 4.98
N HIS A 125 9.38 29.59 4.20
CA HIS A 125 8.04 29.54 4.75
C HIS A 125 7.77 28.11 5.27
N PRO A 126 7.02 27.94 6.37
CA PRO A 126 6.58 26.61 6.77
C PRO A 126 5.73 25.99 5.65
N PRO A 127 5.78 24.65 5.48
CA PRO A 127 4.87 23.98 4.55
C PRO A 127 3.43 24.21 4.99
N ALA A 128 2.56 24.56 4.04
CA ALA A 128 1.14 24.75 4.33
C ALA A 128 0.54 23.44 4.89
N PRO A 129 -0.34 23.50 5.90
CA PRO A 129 -1.00 22.30 6.42
C PRO A 129 -1.84 21.64 5.30
N PRO A 130 -1.94 20.30 5.28
CA PRO A 130 -2.73 19.61 4.28
C PRO A 130 -4.22 19.98 4.45
N PRO A 131 -5.01 20.06 3.37
CA PRO A 131 -6.43 20.33 3.48
C PRO A 131 -7.10 19.25 4.33
N MET A 132 -8.01 19.68 5.23
CA MET A 132 -8.82 18.75 6.00
C MET A 132 -9.73 17.93 5.08
N PRO A 133 -9.87 16.61 5.29
CA PRO A 133 -10.78 15.80 4.50
C PRO A 133 -12.24 16.20 4.76
N GLN A 134 -13.09 16.03 3.75
CA GLN A 134 -14.52 16.29 3.88
C GLN A 134 -15.17 15.26 4.81
N ILE A 135 -16.01 15.75 5.72
CA ILE A 135 -16.77 14.92 6.66
C ILE A 135 -18.18 14.76 6.13
N ILE A 136 -18.60 13.52 5.91
CA ILE A 136 -19.90 13.16 5.32
C ILE A 136 -20.67 12.36 6.37
N LYS A 137 -21.78 12.94 6.85
CA LYS A 137 -22.62 12.35 7.91
C LYS A 137 -23.17 10.98 7.53
N GLU A 138 -23.52 10.81 6.25
CA GLU A 138 -24.07 9.57 5.69
C GLU A 138 -23.02 8.48 5.42
N ALA A 139 -21.74 8.69 5.74
CA ALA A 139 -20.70 7.70 5.49
C ALA A 139 -20.76 6.55 6.52
N LYS A 140 -21.01 5.34 6.04
CA LYS A 140 -21.22 4.10 6.84
C LYS A 140 -19.95 3.46 7.38
N GLY A 141 -19.01 4.26 7.88
CA GLY A 141 -17.77 3.74 8.47
C GLY A 141 -17.88 3.52 9.98
N GLU A 142 -17.16 2.51 10.47
CA GLU A 142 -17.15 2.07 11.86
C GLU A 142 -15.77 2.23 12.49
N VAL A 143 -15.70 2.18 13.83
CA VAL A 143 -14.46 2.34 14.60
C VAL A 143 -14.37 1.24 15.65
N HIS A 144 -13.26 0.52 15.68
CA HIS A 144 -12.94 -0.41 16.75
C HIS A 144 -11.60 -0.01 17.39
N ALA A 145 -11.67 0.61 18.56
CA ALA A 145 -10.51 0.95 19.36
C ALA A 145 -10.17 -0.21 20.32
N THR A 146 -8.95 -0.73 20.21
CA THR A 146 -8.38 -1.78 21.06
C THR A 146 -7.12 -1.26 21.76
N ASN A 147 -6.72 -1.85 22.88
CA ASN A 147 -5.52 -1.43 23.63
C ASN A 147 -4.21 -1.40 22.82
N LYS A 148 -4.10 -2.14 21.71
CA LYS A 148 -2.90 -2.16 20.83
C LYS A 148 -3.02 -1.28 19.58
N HIS A 149 -4.23 -1.12 19.03
CA HIS A 149 -4.45 -0.44 17.75
C HIS A 149 -5.85 0.18 17.68
N THR A 150 -6.03 1.18 16.84
CA THR A 150 -7.34 1.71 16.48
C THR A 150 -7.64 1.37 15.02
N LEU A 151 -8.71 0.64 14.79
CA LEU A 151 -9.19 0.24 13.48
C LEU A 151 -10.27 1.22 13.01
N ILE A 152 -10.10 1.76 11.81
CA ILE A 152 -11.10 2.59 11.12
C ILE A 152 -11.62 1.78 9.92
N ILE A 153 -12.89 1.40 9.94
CA ILE A 153 -13.55 0.66 8.85
C ILE A 153 -14.27 1.65 7.94
N PHE A 154 -14.09 1.51 6.64
CA PHE A 154 -14.72 2.32 5.61
C PHE A 154 -15.80 1.51 4.87
N ASP A 155 -16.74 2.23 4.26
CA ASP A 155 -17.68 1.64 3.30
C ASP A 155 -16.95 1.23 2.01
N GLU A 156 -17.59 0.34 1.24
CA GLU A 156 -17.04 -0.22 0.01
C GLU A 156 -16.69 0.91 -0.98
N ASN A 157 -15.45 0.90 -1.50
CA ASN A 157 -14.91 1.91 -2.42
C ASN A 157 -14.92 3.37 -1.90
N SER A 158 -15.31 3.61 -0.64
CA SER A 158 -15.39 4.93 -0.03
C SER A 158 -14.07 5.36 0.61
N ILE A 159 -13.76 6.66 0.50
CA ILE A 159 -12.64 7.31 1.20
C ILE A 159 -13.13 8.31 2.26
N ASN A 160 -14.44 8.36 2.48
CA ASN A 160 -15.10 9.42 3.23
C ASN A 160 -15.09 9.15 4.73
N LEU A 161 -14.84 10.19 5.53
CA LEU A 161 -14.90 10.11 6.99
C LEU A 161 -16.26 10.60 7.50
N ASN A 162 -16.80 9.93 8.52
CA ASN A 162 -17.92 10.42 9.32
C ASN A 162 -17.39 11.05 10.62
N GLU A 163 -18.29 11.64 11.41
CA GLU A 163 -17.94 12.36 12.64
C GLU A 163 -17.33 11.42 13.71
N SER A 164 -17.78 10.16 13.78
CA SER A 164 -17.26 9.15 14.72
C SER A 164 -15.81 8.77 14.39
N MET A 165 -15.53 8.46 13.12
CA MET A 165 -14.17 8.17 12.64
C MET A 165 -13.24 9.37 12.81
N LEU A 166 -13.71 10.59 12.50
CA LEU A 166 -12.91 11.80 12.76
C LEU A 166 -12.58 11.94 14.26
N LYS A 167 -13.57 11.76 15.15
CA LYS A 167 -13.34 11.84 16.59
C LYS A 167 -12.33 10.80 17.05
N ALA A 168 -12.42 9.56 16.59
CA ALA A 168 -11.48 8.49 16.93
C ALA A 168 -10.04 8.81 16.51
N VAL A 169 -9.84 9.40 15.32
CA VAL A 169 -8.52 9.86 14.85
C VAL A 169 -8.00 11.04 15.70
N MET A 170 -8.86 11.96 16.12
CA MET A 170 -8.49 13.05 17.03
C MET A 170 -8.13 12.56 18.44
N ASP A 171 -8.91 11.62 18.99
CA ASP A 171 -8.63 11.00 20.29
C ASP A 171 -7.29 10.25 20.24
N PHE A 172 -7.03 9.47 19.18
CA PHE A 172 -5.74 8.80 18.96
C PHE A 172 -4.57 9.80 18.86
N ALA A 173 -4.77 10.93 18.16
CA ALA A 173 -3.77 12.00 18.07
C ALA A 173 -3.46 12.60 19.46
N ASN A 174 -4.48 12.77 20.31
CA ASN A 174 -4.29 13.29 21.66
C ASN A 174 -3.53 12.31 22.55
N THR A 175 -3.80 11.01 22.46
CA THR A 175 -2.98 9.98 23.13
C THR A 175 -1.53 10.00 22.62
N LEU A 176 -1.31 10.16 21.32
CA LEU A 176 0.04 10.22 20.73
C LEU A 176 0.87 11.44 21.18
N LYS A 177 0.22 12.58 21.46
CA LYS A 177 0.89 13.77 22.03
C LYS A 177 1.51 13.48 23.41
N GLN A 178 0.89 12.58 24.19
CA GLN A 178 1.39 12.14 25.49
C GLN A 178 2.61 11.19 25.38
N HIS A 179 2.85 10.60 24.20
CA HIS A 179 3.97 9.69 23.94
C HIS A 179 4.90 10.26 22.85
N PRO A 180 5.70 11.31 23.13
CA PRO A 180 6.46 12.05 22.11
C PRO A 180 7.46 11.21 21.31
N ASN A 181 7.99 10.14 21.91
CA ASN A 181 8.97 9.25 21.27
C ASN A 181 8.34 8.17 20.38
N ALA A 182 7.02 7.98 20.41
CA ALA A 182 6.35 6.95 19.63
C ALA A 182 6.02 7.43 18.20
N THR A 183 6.10 6.55 17.21
CA THR A 183 5.64 6.80 15.84
C THR A 183 4.32 6.07 15.57
N ILE A 184 3.62 6.46 14.50
CA ILE A 184 2.41 5.78 14.03
C ILE A 184 2.75 5.00 12.77
N PHE A 185 2.26 3.76 12.69
CA PHE A 185 2.09 3.03 11.45
C PHE A 185 0.60 3.04 11.07
N LEU A 186 0.31 3.61 9.91
CA LEU A 186 -1.01 3.58 9.26
C LEU A 186 -0.96 2.50 8.19
N ASN A 187 -1.48 1.30 8.48
CA ASN A 187 -1.63 0.25 7.48
C ASN A 187 -3.00 0.42 6.82
N ALA A 188 -3.03 0.81 5.55
CA ALA A 188 -4.28 1.01 4.82
C ALA A 188 -4.55 -0.14 3.85
N TYR A 189 -5.81 -0.59 3.84
CA TYR A 189 -6.31 -1.69 3.03
C TYR A 189 -7.57 -1.30 2.25
N SER A 190 -7.92 -2.15 1.29
CA SER A 190 -9.13 -2.08 0.49
C SER A 190 -9.51 -3.46 0.00
N HIS A 191 -10.81 -3.73 -0.12
CA HIS A 191 -11.24 -4.82 -1.00
C HIS A 191 -10.77 -4.54 -2.44
N GLY A 192 -10.69 -5.59 -3.24
CA GLY A 192 -10.35 -5.53 -4.67
C GLY A 192 -10.10 -6.93 -5.22
N ASN A 193 -9.85 -7.01 -6.53
CA ASN A 193 -9.56 -8.27 -7.22
C ASN A 193 -8.05 -8.52 -7.27
N ALA A 194 -7.62 -9.77 -7.06
CA ALA A 194 -6.20 -10.14 -7.14
C ALA A 194 -5.58 -9.87 -8.53
N ASP A 195 -6.40 -9.87 -9.59
CA ASP A 195 -5.98 -9.58 -10.97
C ASP A 195 -5.66 -8.10 -11.23
N ASP A 196 -6.20 -7.17 -10.43
CA ASP A 196 -5.84 -5.74 -10.45
C ASP A 196 -5.51 -5.25 -9.05
N LEU A 197 -4.24 -5.34 -8.68
CA LEU A 197 -3.70 -4.81 -7.43
C LEU A 197 -3.58 -3.28 -7.42
N SER A 198 -3.72 -2.61 -8.57
CA SER A 198 -3.49 -1.16 -8.71
C SER A 198 -4.64 -0.35 -8.12
N THR A 199 -5.88 -0.75 -8.40
CA THR A 199 -7.09 -0.11 -7.88
C THR A 199 -7.21 -0.17 -6.35
N PRO A 200 -7.16 -1.33 -5.67
CA PRO A 200 -7.24 -1.40 -4.20
C PRO A 200 -6.08 -0.67 -3.52
N ARG A 201 -4.86 -0.70 -4.07
CA ARG A 201 -3.73 0.06 -3.51
C ARG A 201 -3.95 1.57 -3.63
N ARG A 202 -4.55 2.08 -4.71
CA ARG A 202 -4.93 3.50 -4.86
C ARG A 202 -6.00 3.90 -3.84
N THR A 203 -7.04 3.09 -3.67
CA THR A 203 -8.12 3.36 -2.70
C THR A 203 -7.59 3.35 -1.26
N ALA A 204 -6.79 2.34 -0.90
CA ALA A 204 -6.10 2.27 0.39
C ALA A 204 -5.22 3.49 0.65
N LEU A 205 -4.41 3.92 -0.33
CA LEU A 205 -3.58 5.12 -0.21
C LEU A 205 -4.44 6.37 0.09
N ASN A 206 -5.55 6.56 -0.63
CA ASN A 206 -6.44 7.71 -0.43
C ASN A 206 -7.06 7.74 0.98
N ARG A 207 -7.53 6.60 1.51
CA ARG A 207 -8.02 6.47 2.89
C ARG A 207 -6.95 6.84 3.92
N GLY A 208 -5.75 6.30 3.74
CA GLY A 208 -4.61 6.60 4.60
C GLY A 208 -4.15 8.05 4.54
N LEU A 209 -4.23 8.70 3.37
CA LEU A 209 -3.94 10.13 3.20
C LEU A 209 -4.99 11.01 3.90
N ALA A 210 -6.27 10.66 3.85
CA ALA A 210 -7.33 11.37 4.59
C ALA A 210 -7.06 11.36 6.10
N ILE A 211 -6.76 10.19 6.67
CA ILE A 211 -6.39 10.05 8.09
C ILE A 211 -5.09 10.81 8.41
N ARG A 212 -4.06 10.70 7.56
CA ARG A 212 -2.79 11.43 7.73
C ARG A 212 -2.98 12.95 7.71
N ALA A 213 -3.89 13.47 6.87
CA ALA A 213 -4.23 14.89 6.84
C ALA A 213 -4.86 15.35 8.17
N VAL A 214 -5.80 14.59 8.75
CA VAL A 214 -6.37 14.89 10.08
C VAL A 214 -5.26 14.91 11.14
N LEU A 215 -4.40 13.89 11.18
CA LEU A 215 -3.32 13.78 12.18
C LEU A 215 -2.33 14.97 12.10
N ILE A 216 -1.97 15.41 10.89
CA ILE A 216 -1.09 16.58 10.70
C ILE A 216 -1.81 17.87 11.14
N ASN A 217 -3.10 18.06 10.81
CA ASN A 217 -3.89 19.19 11.30
C ASN A 217 -4.06 19.19 12.82
N GLN A 218 -4.03 18.02 13.47
CA GLN A 218 -3.98 17.90 14.94
C GLN A 218 -2.61 18.21 15.55
N GLY A 219 -1.62 18.63 14.75
CA GLY A 219 -0.28 19.00 15.20
C GLY A 219 0.69 17.82 15.37
N ILE A 220 0.35 16.63 14.84
CA ILE A 220 1.31 15.51 14.81
C ILE A 220 2.31 15.76 13.67
N PRO A 221 3.64 15.79 13.93
CA PRO A 221 4.61 16.06 12.89
C PRO A 221 4.62 14.93 11.86
N SER A 222 4.68 15.29 10.59
CA SER A 222 4.58 14.37 9.45
C SER A 222 5.67 13.28 9.42
N THR A 223 6.80 13.53 10.10
CA THR A 223 7.93 12.61 10.33
C THR A 223 7.63 11.46 11.29
N ARG A 224 6.59 11.59 12.13
CA ARG A 224 6.13 10.52 13.05
C ARG A 224 5.01 9.65 12.46
N ILE A 225 4.57 9.91 11.22
CA ILE A 225 3.43 9.24 10.59
C ILE A 225 3.88 8.45 9.35
N TYR A 226 4.07 7.15 9.51
CA TYR A 226 4.37 6.22 8.43
C TYR A 226 3.09 5.65 7.84
N LEU A 227 2.83 5.93 6.56
CA LEU A 227 1.66 5.43 5.83
C LEU A 227 2.09 4.32 4.86
N LEU A 228 1.47 3.15 4.99
CA LEU A 228 1.67 1.98 4.16
C LEU A 228 0.36 1.57 3.49
N ALA A 229 0.23 1.85 2.19
CA ALA A 229 -0.91 1.40 1.38
C ALA A 229 -0.69 -0.06 0.94
N LYS A 230 -1.11 -1.01 1.77
CA LYS A 230 -0.92 -2.44 1.49
C LYS A 230 -1.77 -2.88 0.31
N GLY A 231 -3.02 -2.44 0.25
CA GLY A 231 -3.99 -2.80 -0.80
C GLY A 231 -4.92 -3.90 -0.30
N ILE A 232 -5.03 -5.01 -1.04
CA ILE A 232 -5.81 -6.17 -0.60
C ILE A 232 -5.14 -6.78 0.66
N PRO A 233 -5.89 -7.10 1.73
CA PRO A 233 -5.34 -7.80 2.90
C PRO A 233 -4.89 -9.22 2.53
N GLU A 234 -3.67 -9.58 2.89
CA GLU A 234 -3.04 -10.88 2.56
C GLU A 234 -3.67 -12.07 3.30
N THR A 235 -4.29 -11.80 4.45
CA THR A 235 -5.17 -12.76 5.14
C THR A 235 -6.46 -12.04 5.48
N GLN A 236 -7.56 -12.51 4.91
CA GLN A 236 -8.88 -11.99 5.25
C GLN A 236 -9.33 -12.62 6.56
N VAL A 237 -9.24 -11.84 7.64
CA VAL A 237 -9.70 -12.24 8.97
C VAL A 237 -11.22 -12.27 8.96
N GLN A 238 -11.82 -13.34 9.48
CA GLN A 238 -13.27 -13.45 9.64
C GLN A 238 -13.76 -12.31 10.55
N ASP A 239 -14.93 -11.75 10.23
CA ASP A 239 -15.53 -10.58 10.89
C ASP A 239 -14.77 -9.24 10.77
N LEU A 240 -13.69 -9.18 9.96
CA LEU A 240 -13.00 -7.92 9.64
C LEU A 240 -13.28 -7.49 8.19
N SER A 241 -13.88 -6.32 8.02
CA SER A 241 -14.05 -5.71 6.70
C SER A 241 -12.69 -5.51 6.03
N PRO A 242 -12.50 -5.89 4.75
CA PRO A 242 -11.26 -5.64 4.01
C PRO A 242 -10.99 -4.15 3.75
N ASP A 243 -12.00 -3.29 3.89
CA ASP A 243 -11.92 -1.84 3.71
C ASP A 243 -11.60 -1.13 5.03
N HIS A 244 -10.36 -1.25 5.51
CA HIS A 244 -9.98 -0.65 6.78
C HIS A 244 -8.60 0.03 6.77
N VAL A 245 -8.36 0.86 7.80
CA VAL A 245 -7.05 1.40 8.14
C VAL A 245 -6.75 1.09 9.60
N GLU A 246 -5.62 0.40 9.84
CA GLU A 246 -5.08 0.15 11.18
C GLU A 246 -4.18 1.32 11.58
N MET A 247 -4.45 1.94 12.74
CA MET A 247 -3.57 2.92 13.38
C MET A 247 -2.87 2.25 14.55
N ILE A 248 -1.57 1.99 14.39
CA ILE A 248 -0.74 1.27 15.36
C ILE A 248 0.35 2.20 15.88
N ARG A 249 0.53 2.26 17.19
CA ARG A 249 1.58 3.06 17.83
C ARG A 249 2.83 2.22 18.04
N SER A 250 4.02 2.75 17.76
CA SER A 250 5.26 1.98 17.69
C SER A 250 5.73 1.32 19.00
N ASP A 251 5.29 1.87 20.14
CA ASP A 251 5.50 1.33 21.48
C ASP A 251 4.50 0.22 21.85
N LEU A 252 3.39 0.11 21.11
CA LEU A 252 2.36 -0.94 21.25
C LEU A 252 2.48 -2.03 20.16
N ALA A 253 3.27 -1.77 19.11
CA ALA A 253 3.58 -2.74 18.08
C ALA A 253 4.44 -3.86 18.66
N ASP A 254 4.04 -5.12 18.42
CA ASP A 254 4.83 -6.28 18.83
C ASP A 254 6.18 -6.24 18.10
N LYS A 255 7.28 -6.14 18.85
CA LYS A 255 8.63 -6.06 18.27
C LYS A 255 8.88 -7.31 17.40
N PRO A 256 9.43 -7.17 16.19
CA PRO A 256 9.75 -8.32 15.37
C PRO A 256 10.70 -9.24 16.15
N LYS A 257 10.27 -10.49 16.35
CA LYS A 257 11.00 -11.49 17.11
C LYS A 257 12.32 -11.76 16.39
N ALA A 258 13.41 -11.23 16.91
CA ALA A 258 14.74 -11.43 16.34
C ALA A 258 15.02 -12.92 16.24
N THR A 259 15.04 -13.45 15.02
CA THR A 259 15.46 -14.82 14.74
C THR A 259 16.96 -14.88 15.02
N PRO A 260 17.44 -15.71 15.98
CA PRO A 260 18.88 -15.86 16.18
C PRO A 260 19.48 -16.42 14.89
N ASN A 261 20.49 -15.72 14.37
CA ASN A 261 21.26 -16.19 13.23
C ASN A 261 21.98 -17.48 13.66
N LYS A 262 21.80 -18.57 12.90
CA LYS A 262 22.30 -19.90 13.24
C LYS A 262 23.55 -20.24 12.44
#